data_AF-J1K405-F1
#
_entry.id   AF-J1K405-F1
#
_cell.length_a   1.000
_cell.length_b   1.000
_cell.length_c   1.000
_cell.angle_alpha   90.00
_cell.angle_beta   90.00
_cell.angle_gamma   90.00
#
_symmetry.space_group_name_H-M   'P 1'
#
loop_
_entity.id
_entity.type
_entity.pdbx_description
1 polymer ?
#
loop_
_entity_poly.entity_id
_entity_poly.type
_entity_poly.pdbx_seq_one_letter_code
_entity_poly.pdbx_strand_id
1 'polypeptide(L)'
;MNKVIITALLFCIGFAVAGCEKEYSVEDFKKDPKLLEQWAMKCMISGDLDSTNCKNADKAYRIVHRNDWPGASFVHDDEEKSEEKKEGN
;
A
#
# COMPACT_ATOMS: atom_id res chain seq x y z
N MET A 1 -3.50 -42.34 -16.04
CA MET A 1 -2.78 -41.75 -14.88
C MET A 1 -1.97 -40.48 -15.21
N ASN A 2 -2.16 -39.79 -16.35
CA ASN A 2 -1.54 -38.46 -16.61
C ASN A 2 -2.47 -37.26 -16.35
N LYS A 3 -3.78 -37.50 -16.21
CA LYS A 3 -4.79 -36.43 -16.09
C LYS A 3 -4.68 -35.66 -14.76
N VAL A 4 -4.30 -36.36 -13.69
CA VAL A 4 -4.17 -35.78 -12.34
C VAL A 4 -2.99 -34.80 -12.25
N ILE A 5 -1.90 -35.06 -12.98
CA ILE A 5 -0.70 -34.22 -12.97
C ILE A 5 -0.97 -32.90 -13.70
N ILE A 6 -1.69 -32.94 -14.83
CA ILE A 6 -2.06 -31.75 -15.60
C ILE A 6 -3.03 -30.85 -14.81
N THR A 7 -4.00 -31.45 -14.11
CA THR A 7 -4.93 -30.68 -13.26
C THR A 7 -4.24 -30.05 -12.06
N ALA A 8 -3.25 -30.70 -11.46
CA ALA A 8 -2.46 -30.14 -10.36
C ALA A 8 -1.59 -28.95 -10.82
N LEU A 9 -0.94 -29.05 -11.99
CA LEU A 9 -0.13 -27.97 -12.57
C LEU A 9 -0.94 -26.70 -12.88
N LEU A 10 -2.15 -26.85 -13.43
CA LEU A 10 -3.04 -25.71 -13.70
C LEU A 10 -3.56 -25.06 -12.42
N PHE A 11 -3.77 -25.84 -11.35
CA PHE A 11 -4.23 -25.32 -10.07
C PHE A 11 -3.15 -24.50 -9.35
N CYS A 12 -1.87 -24.86 -9.50
CA CYS A 12 -0.76 -24.09 -8.92
C CYS A 12 -0.59 -22.69 -9.55
N ILE A 13 -0.83 -22.55 -10.85
CA ILE A 13 -0.77 -21.24 -11.54
C ILE A 13 -1.95 -20.36 -11.12
N GLY A 14 -3.13 -20.95 -10.90
CA GLY A 14 -4.31 -20.23 -10.40
C GLY A 14 -4.20 -19.79 -8.94
N PHE A 15 -3.55 -20.60 -8.09
CA PHE A 15 -3.37 -20.27 -6.67
C PHE A 15 -2.26 -19.22 -6.43
N ALA A 16 -1.28 -19.13 -7.33
CA ALA A 16 -0.23 -18.11 -7.28
C ALA A 16 -0.78 -16.67 -7.42
N VAL A 17 -1.97 -16.50 -8.01
CA VAL A 17 -2.61 -15.17 -8.18
C VAL A 17 -3.48 -14.79 -6.98
N ALA A 18 -3.94 -15.76 -6.18
CA ALA A 18 -4.82 -15.51 -5.03
C ALA A 18 -4.08 -15.06 -3.75
N GLY A 19 -2.74 -15.07 -3.75
CA GLY A 19 -1.92 -14.68 -2.61
C GLY A 19 -0.92 -13.53 -2.88
N CYS A 20 -0.78 -13.08 -4.12
CA CYS A 20 0.03 -11.90 -4.45
C CYS A 20 -0.89 -10.69 -4.52
N GLU A 21 -1.21 -10.12 -3.35
CA GLU A 21 -1.82 -8.80 -3.29
C GLU A 21 -0.90 -7.82 -4.04
N LYS A 22 -1.44 -7.15 -5.07
CA LYS A 22 -0.66 -6.22 -5.87
C LYS A 22 -0.04 -5.17 -4.96
N GLU A 23 1.28 -5.03 -5.04
CA GLU A 23 1.99 -3.96 -4.36
C GLU A 23 1.79 -2.65 -5.15
N TYR A 24 1.30 -1.63 -4.47
CA TYR A 24 1.05 -0.31 -5.03
C TYR A 24 2.09 0.67 -4.47
N SER A 25 2.70 1.44 -5.37
CA SER A 25 3.61 2.52 -4.97
C SER A 25 2.83 3.74 -4.46
N VAL A 26 3.50 4.66 -3.78
CA VAL A 26 2.92 5.94 -3.35
C VAL A 26 2.38 6.73 -4.57
N GLU A 27 3.06 6.62 -5.71
CA GLU A 27 2.75 7.31 -6.96
C GLU A 27 1.52 6.72 -7.64
N ASP A 28 1.29 5.42 -7.50
CA ASP A 28 0.05 4.78 -7.97
C ASP A 28 -1.15 5.33 -7.18
N PHE A 29 -1.01 5.45 -5.86
CA PHE A 29 -2.05 6.01 -5.00
C PHE A 29 -2.31 7.50 -5.25
N LYS A 30 -1.28 8.31 -5.48
CA LYS A 30 -1.43 9.74 -5.83
C LYS A 30 -2.20 9.95 -7.15
N LYS A 31 -2.09 9.01 -8.09
CA LYS A 31 -2.75 9.09 -9.41
C LYS A 31 -4.20 8.62 -9.37
N ASP A 32 -4.56 7.75 -8.42
CA ASP A 32 -5.91 7.19 -8.30
C ASP A 32 -6.50 7.45 -6.90
N PRO A 33 -7.29 8.52 -6.72
CA PRO A 33 -7.85 8.88 -5.43
C PRO A 33 -8.84 7.85 -4.89
N LYS A 34 -9.54 7.11 -5.78
CA LYS A 34 -10.49 6.08 -5.35
C LYS A 34 -9.73 4.87 -4.78
N LEU A 35 -8.63 4.50 -5.41
CA LEU A 35 -7.76 3.44 -4.92
C LEU A 35 -7.18 3.82 -3.55
N LEU A 36 -6.72 5.07 -3.40
CA LEU A 36 -6.21 5.60 -2.14
C LEU A 36 -7.26 5.54 -1.01
N GLU A 37 -8.48 6.02 -1.25
CA GLU A 37 -9.56 5.98 -0.26
C GLU A 37 -9.94 4.55 0.14
N GLN A 38 -10.04 3.64 -0.84
CA GLN A 38 -10.33 2.23 -0.58
C GLN A 38 -9.26 1.58 0.30
N TRP A 39 -8.00 1.85 0.01
CA TRP A 39 -6.89 1.31 0.79
C TRP A 39 -6.81 1.95 2.18
N ALA A 40 -6.97 3.26 2.30
CA ALA A 40 -7.03 3.93 3.59
C ALA A 40 -8.14 3.34 4.48
N MET A 41 -9.33 3.14 3.92
CA MET A 41 -10.46 2.50 4.62
C MET A 41 -10.15 1.04 4.97
N LYS A 42 -9.58 0.28 4.02
CA LYS A 42 -9.21 -1.12 4.24
C LYS A 42 -8.21 -1.26 5.39
N CYS A 43 -7.17 -0.44 5.42
CA CYS A 43 -6.14 -0.45 6.46
C CYS A 43 -6.72 -0.10 7.83
N MET A 44 -7.63 0.87 7.89
CA MET A 44 -8.34 1.23 9.12
C MET A 44 -9.24 0.09 9.63
N ILE A 45 -9.96 -0.59 8.73
CA ILE A 45 -10.86 -1.70 9.10
C ILE A 45 -10.09 -2.97 9.47
N SER A 46 -9.03 -3.30 8.74
CA SER A 46 -8.23 -4.51 9.00
C SER A 46 -7.42 -4.39 10.29
N GLY A 47 -7.03 -3.17 10.67
CA GLY A 47 -6.06 -2.93 11.75
C GLY A 47 -4.64 -3.35 11.38
N ASP A 48 -4.41 -3.85 10.17
CA ASP A 48 -3.09 -4.19 9.64
C ASP A 48 -2.50 -2.96 8.94
N LEU A 49 -1.88 -2.10 9.74
CA LEU A 49 -1.20 -0.90 9.27
C LEU A 49 0.24 -1.18 8.78
N ASP A 50 0.73 -2.41 8.98
CA ASP A 50 2.13 -2.74 8.73
C ASP A 50 2.42 -3.26 7.32
N SER A 51 1.37 -3.62 6.57
CA SER A 51 1.49 -3.97 5.16
C SER A 51 2.09 -2.84 4.34
N THR A 52 2.90 -3.20 3.32
CA THR A 52 3.55 -2.21 2.45
C THR A 52 2.54 -1.29 1.77
N ASN A 53 1.39 -1.83 1.35
CA ASN A 53 0.33 -1.04 0.73
C ASN A 53 -0.31 -0.07 1.71
N CYS A 54 -0.50 -0.44 2.98
CA CYS A 54 -1.01 0.48 3.99
C CYS A 54 -0.02 1.62 4.28
N LYS A 55 1.27 1.32 4.38
CA LYS A 55 2.32 2.34 4.53
C LYS A 55 2.37 3.29 3.33
N ASN A 56 2.28 2.76 2.11
CA ASN A 56 2.30 3.56 0.89
C ASN A 56 1.02 4.40 0.73
N ALA A 57 -0.15 3.84 1.04
CA ALA A 57 -1.43 4.54 1.02
C ALA A 57 -1.46 5.66 2.06
N ASP A 58 -1.00 5.40 3.28
CA ASP A 58 -0.90 6.37 4.37
C ASP A 58 0.03 7.55 4.02
N LYS A 59 1.22 7.26 3.47
CA LYS A 59 2.14 8.28 2.95
C LYS A 59 1.50 9.09 1.81
N ALA A 60 0.84 8.43 0.86
CA ALA A 60 0.15 9.10 -0.24
C ALA A 60 -0.98 10.00 0.27
N TYR A 61 -1.78 9.52 1.23
CA TYR A 61 -2.89 10.25 1.84
C TYR A 61 -2.39 11.54 2.49
N ARG A 62 -1.36 11.46 3.32
CA ARG A 62 -0.73 12.64 3.93
C ARG A 62 -0.22 13.64 2.88
N ILE A 63 0.42 13.17 1.81
CA ILE A 63 0.92 14.07 0.76
C ILE A 63 -0.23 14.78 0.04
N VAL A 64 -1.27 14.05 -0.34
CA VAL A 64 -2.43 14.59 -1.09
C VAL A 64 -3.24 15.56 -0.23
N HIS A 65 -3.48 15.21 1.04
CA HIS A 65 -4.31 15.98 1.97
C HIS A 65 -3.50 16.95 2.86
N ARG A 66 -2.21 17.13 2.59
CA ARG A 66 -1.29 18.01 3.34
C ARG A 66 -1.88 19.41 3.57
N ASN A 67 -2.57 19.94 2.57
CA ASN A 67 -3.05 21.32 2.56
C ASN A 67 -4.53 21.45 2.94
N ASP A 68 -5.21 20.34 3.22
CA ASP A 68 -6.66 20.36 3.49
C ASP A 68 -6.97 20.94 4.88
N TRP A 69 -6.01 20.89 5.81
CA TRP A 69 -6.16 21.44 7.15
C TRP A 69 -4.89 22.21 7.59
N PRO A 70 -4.98 23.45 8.08
CA PRO A 70 -3.82 24.27 8.48
C PRO A 70 -2.88 23.63 9.50
N GLY A 71 -3.36 22.66 10.29
CA GLY A 71 -2.57 21.90 11.27
C GLY A 71 -1.84 20.67 10.72
N ALA A 72 -2.06 20.26 9.47
CA ALA A 72 -1.40 19.09 8.87
C ALA A 72 0.09 19.35 8.54
N SER A 73 0.47 20.61 8.30
CA SER A 73 1.86 21.01 8.03
C SER A 73 2.84 20.64 9.17
N PHE A 74 2.39 20.67 10.43
CA PHE A 74 3.24 20.38 11.59
C PHE A 74 3.68 18.90 11.65
N VAL A 75 2.86 17.98 11.14
CA VAL A 75 3.17 16.53 11.15
C VAL A 75 4.15 16.17 10.01
N HIS A 76 4.19 16.95 8.93
CA HIS A 76 5.05 16.68 7.79
C HIS A 76 6.53 16.98 8.04
N ASP A 77 6.83 18.07 8.77
CA ASP A 77 8.21 18.47 9.05
C ASP A 77 8.97 17.40 9.87
N ASP A 78 8.26 16.66 10.72
CA ASP A 78 8.81 15.58 11.53
C ASP A 78 9.05 14.28 10.72
N GLU A 79 8.23 14.00 9.71
CA GLU A 79 8.38 12.83 8.85
C GLU A 79 9.53 12.99 7.85
N GLU A 80 9.64 14.13 7.17
CA GLU A 80 10.72 14.41 6.21
C GLU A 80 12.09 14.30 6.90
N LYS A 81 12.21 14.85 8.11
CA LYS A 81 13.40 14.76 8.96
C LYS A 81 13.72 13.34 9.45
N SER A 82 12.74 12.46 9.52
CA SER A 82 12.90 11.05 9.89
C SER A 82 13.35 10.20 8.70
N GLU A 83 12.89 10.51 7.49
CA GLU A 83 13.29 9.84 6.25
C GLU A 83 14.73 10.19 5.84
N GLU A 84 15.13 11.48 5.93
CA GLU A 84 16.52 11.89 5.66
C GLU A 84 17.54 11.19 6.58
N LYS A 85 17.16 10.94 7.85
CA LYS A 85 18.00 10.21 8.80
C LYS A 85 18.15 8.73 8.49
N LYS A 86 17.22 8.13 7.75
CA LYS A 86 17.26 6.70 7.38
C LYS A 86 18.04 6.45 6.09
N GLU A 87 18.04 7.40 5.15
CA GLU A 87 18.81 7.29 3.90
C GLU A 87 20.30 7.65 4.06
N GLY A 88 20.66 8.40 5.12
CA GLY A 88 22.03 8.82 5.40
C GLY A 88 22.90 7.88 6.25
N ASN A 89 22.48 6.63 6.50
CA ASN A 89 23.19 5.65 7.34
C ASN A 89 23.47 4.34 6.59
#